data_AF-A0A7S1UDB0-F1
#
_entry.id   AF-A0A7S1UDB0-F1
#
_cell.length_a   1.000
_cell.length_b   1.000
_cell.length_c   1.000
_cell.angle_alpha   90.00
_cell.angle_beta   90.00
_cell.angle_gamma   90.00
#
_symmetry.space_group_name_H-M   'P 1'
#
loop_
_entity.id
_entity.type
_entity.pdbx_description
1 polymer ?
#
loop_
_entity_poly.entity_id
_entity_poly.type
_entity_poly.pdbx_seq_one_letter_code
_entity_poly.pdbx_strand_id
1 'polypeptide(L)'
;KTDSAPVFFELEFRIPSDPQDARATSSLPSQQEGHAFESREEMARYLRTLIIADLQKKQAATNGQLQDFGRRPPVALCEHFLEYSDWNLHAARQLYRSAVEEYLDLAAAAMRAQEQENPSEQAAGAPAPPEQSSGLPATEGAAVNGEGPGNNGGSPKAAAPHPSRKSPALELFPTFEGDDTFLVSEAAERRGGDGDNKGEGLKIPAGPGEYDVVLHSDKLGMTVENVLERTVVRSVIQDGAAHAAGILEGSLLVRLGSQSTAAMSHFETIEHLKQVKRPLQLRLRKMPNHRLERRRSEMSALLQFSRPSPPAALVMRVKQRQEAMGRKFAS
;
A
#
# COMPACT_ATOMS: atom_id res chain seq x y z
N LYS A 1 0.60 -45.08 17.46
CA LYS A 1 2.01 -44.62 17.36
C LYS A 1 2.45 -44.86 15.93
N THR A 2 2.40 -43.83 15.10
CA THR A 2 2.89 -43.86 13.73
C THR A 2 3.72 -42.60 13.55
N ASP A 3 5.02 -42.80 13.51
CA ASP A 3 6.02 -41.78 13.19
C ASP A 3 5.76 -41.22 11.80
N SER A 4 5.52 -39.92 11.74
CA SER A 4 5.45 -39.16 10.51
C SER A 4 6.79 -38.42 10.37
N ALA A 5 7.70 -38.97 9.56
CA ALA A 5 8.93 -38.29 9.19
C ALA A 5 8.62 -37.02 8.37
N PRO A 6 9.37 -35.91 8.55
CA PRO A 6 9.20 -34.71 7.76
C PRO A 6 9.74 -34.91 6.33
N VAL A 7 8.92 -34.54 5.35
CA VAL A 7 9.29 -34.45 3.93
C VAL A 7 10.05 -33.15 3.72
N PHE A 8 11.31 -33.24 3.32
CA PHE A 8 12.11 -32.09 2.86
C PHE A 8 11.83 -31.83 1.38
N PHE A 9 11.56 -30.58 1.02
CA PHE A 9 11.56 -30.11 -0.37
C PHE A 9 12.85 -29.32 -0.59
N GLU A 10 13.70 -29.84 -1.46
CA GLU A 10 14.89 -29.17 -1.94
C GLU A 10 14.48 -28.32 -3.16
N LEU A 11 14.50 -27.00 -2.99
CA LEU A 11 14.26 -26.03 -4.06
C LEU A 11 15.62 -25.69 -4.68
N GLU A 12 15.96 -26.40 -5.76
CA GLU A 12 17.10 -26.04 -6.62
C GLU A 12 16.79 -24.72 -7.35
N PHE A 13 17.44 -23.65 -6.93
CA PHE A 13 17.55 -22.44 -7.74
C PHE A 13 18.61 -22.67 -8.81
N ARG A 14 18.17 -22.97 -10.04
CA ARG A 14 19.04 -22.89 -11.22
C ARG A 14 19.34 -21.41 -11.50
N ILE A 15 20.52 -20.97 -11.08
CA ILE A 15 21.12 -19.74 -11.59
C ILE A 15 21.49 -20.01 -13.06
N PRO A 16 20.97 -19.25 -14.04
CA PRO A 16 21.37 -19.40 -15.42
C PRO A 16 22.85 -18.98 -15.55
N SER A 17 23.68 -19.92 -15.99
CA SER A 17 25.14 -19.76 -16.09
C SER A 17 25.62 -18.92 -17.28
N ASP A 18 24.71 -18.34 -18.07
CA ASP A 18 25.08 -17.66 -19.31
C ASP A 18 24.47 -16.24 -19.40
N PRO A 19 25.29 -15.17 -19.35
CA PRO A 19 24.82 -13.78 -19.33
C PRO A 19 24.33 -13.24 -20.68
N GLN A 20 24.08 -14.09 -21.69
CA GLN A 20 23.67 -13.62 -23.02
C GLN A 20 22.16 -13.66 -23.32
N ASP A 21 21.35 -14.38 -22.53
CA ASP A 21 19.92 -14.55 -22.86
C ASP A 21 19.00 -13.43 -22.34
N ALA A 22 19.52 -12.43 -21.61
CA ALA A 22 18.72 -11.32 -21.09
C ALA A 22 18.61 -10.10 -22.02
N ARG A 23 19.13 -10.16 -23.26
CA ARG A 23 19.26 -8.97 -24.14
C ARG A 23 18.15 -8.72 -25.16
N ALA A 24 17.07 -9.51 -25.17
CA ALA A 24 15.98 -9.32 -26.11
C ALA A 24 14.68 -8.88 -25.40
N THR A 25 14.60 -7.60 -24.99
CA THR A 25 13.35 -6.77 -24.87
C THR A 25 13.61 -5.51 -24.02
N SER A 26 14.46 -4.59 -24.50
CA SER A 26 14.55 -3.24 -23.92
C SER A 26 15.22 -2.30 -24.91
N SER A 27 14.47 -1.83 -25.90
CA SER A 27 14.89 -0.72 -26.76
C SER A 27 14.54 0.61 -26.07
N LEU A 28 15.34 1.00 -25.08
CA LEU A 28 15.42 2.38 -24.60
C LEU A 28 16.71 3.00 -25.18
N PRO A 29 16.67 4.26 -25.65
CA PRO A 29 17.82 4.90 -26.26
C PRO A 29 18.94 5.08 -25.22
N SER A 30 20.03 4.37 -25.41
CA SER A 30 21.27 4.48 -24.64
C SER A 30 22.02 5.75 -25.03
N GLN A 31 21.60 6.88 -24.47
CA GLN A 31 22.45 8.05 -24.26
C GLN A 31 22.48 8.30 -22.76
N GLN A 32 23.43 7.66 -22.07
CA GLN A 32 23.77 7.99 -20.69
C GLN A 32 24.72 9.19 -20.71
N GLU A 33 24.16 10.38 -20.81
CA GLU A 33 24.83 11.57 -20.25
C GLU A 33 24.62 11.50 -18.73
N GLY A 34 25.71 11.32 -17.99
CA GLY A 34 25.67 11.30 -16.54
C GLY A 34 25.30 12.69 -16.02
N HIS A 35 24.01 12.92 -15.76
CA HIS A 35 23.55 14.13 -15.09
C HIS A 35 23.98 14.08 -13.62
N ALA A 36 25.00 14.87 -13.27
CA ALA A 36 25.30 15.17 -11.89
C ALA A 36 24.26 16.20 -11.39
N PHE A 37 23.49 15.83 -10.37
CA PHE A 37 22.52 16.74 -9.76
C PHE A 37 23.20 17.55 -8.65
N GLU A 38 23.03 18.87 -8.68
CA GLU A 38 23.65 19.77 -7.68
C GLU A 38 22.86 19.78 -6.36
N SER A 39 21.60 19.35 -6.39
CA SER A 39 20.72 19.30 -5.22
C SER A 39 19.68 18.18 -5.27
N ARG A 40 19.18 17.77 -4.09
CA ARG A 40 18.07 16.81 -3.96
C ARG A 40 16.80 17.31 -4.66
N GLU A 41 16.57 18.62 -4.66
CA GLU A 41 15.41 19.24 -5.30
C GLU A 41 15.47 19.18 -6.82
N GLU A 42 16.67 19.31 -7.39
CA GLU A 42 16.90 19.17 -8.83
C GLU A 42 16.68 17.72 -9.29
N MET A 43 17.21 16.75 -8.53
CA MET A 43 16.95 15.34 -8.78
C MET A 43 15.46 15.01 -8.66
N ALA A 44 14.76 15.54 -7.65
CA ALA A 44 13.33 15.36 -7.49
C ALA A 44 12.53 15.95 -8.68
N ARG A 45 12.90 17.14 -9.17
CA ARG A 45 12.30 17.76 -10.37
C ARG A 45 12.55 16.92 -11.62
N TYR A 46 13.76 16.41 -11.79
CA TYR A 46 14.12 15.55 -12.91
C TYR A 46 13.30 14.26 -12.91
N LEU A 47 13.26 13.56 -11.77
CA LEU A 47 12.48 12.32 -11.61
C LEU A 47 10.99 12.55 -11.83
N ARG A 48 10.45 13.66 -11.31
CA ARG A 48 9.06 14.08 -11.54
C ARG A 48 8.76 14.25 -13.03
N THR A 49 9.66 14.89 -13.77
CA THR A 49 9.55 15.06 -15.23
C THR A 49 9.54 13.72 -15.97
N LEU A 50 10.41 12.78 -15.58
CA LEU A 50 10.45 11.43 -16.16
C LEU A 50 9.16 10.65 -15.90
N ILE A 51 8.62 10.73 -14.67
CA ILE A 51 7.35 10.07 -14.31
C ILE A 51 6.20 10.59 -15.18
N ILE A 52 6.09 11.92 -15.31
CA ILE A 52 5.05 12.56 -16.12
C ILE A 52 5.18 12.15 -17.60
N ALA A 53 6.40 12.16 -18.14
CA ALA A 53 6.64 11.75 -19.53
C ALA A 53 6.27 10.28 -19.80
N ASP A 54 6.55 9.38 -18.86
CA ASP A 54 6.15 7.96 -18.96
C ASP A 54 4.62 7.80 -18.89
N LEU A 55 3.95 8.53 -18.00
CA LEU A 55 2.49 8.54 -17.91
C LEU A 55 1.83 9.04 -19.21
N GLN A 56 2.36 10.11 -19.80
CA GLN A 56 1.90 10.63 -21.09
C GLN A 56 2.06 9.58 -22.21
N LYS A 57 3.22 8.91 -22.30
CA LYS A 57 3.45 7.83 -23.28
C LYS A 57 2.44 6.69 -23.10
N LYS A 58 2.16 6.30 -21.86
CA LYS A 58 1.20 5.24 -21.55
C LYS A 58 -0.24 5.64 -21.88
N GLN A 59 -0.65 6.88 -21.59
CA GLN A 59 -1.95 7.41 -21.98
C GLN A 59 -2.15 7.38 -23.51
N ALA A 60 -1.12 7.76 -24.26
CA ALA A 60 -1.15 7.69 -25.73
C ALA A 60 -1.29 6.24 -26.23
N ALA A 61 -0.65 5.28 -25.55
CA ALA A 61 -0.74 3.86 -25.91
C ALA A 61 -2.10 3.23 -25.56
N THR A 62 -2.79 3.71 -24.52
CA THR A 62 -4.07 3.14 -24.06
C THR A 62 -5.31 3.84 -24.62
N ASN A 63 -5.17 4.71 -25.63
CA ASN A 63 -6.28 5.52 -26.19
C ASN A 63 -7.09 6.23 -25.09
N GLY A 64 -6.42 6.72 -24.04
CA GLY A 64 -7.06 7.49 -22.96
C GLY A 64 -7.75 6.66 -21.86
N GLN A 65 -7.69 5.31 -21.88
CA GLN A 65 -8.15 4.53 -20.73
C GLN A 65 -7.11 4.58 -19.59
N LEU A 66 -7.38 5.43 -18.59
CA LEU A 66 -6.48 5.74 -17.47
C LEU A 66 -6.75 4.94 -16.18
N GLN A 67 -7.66 3.96 -16.19
CA GLN A 67 -8.26 3.44 -14.94
C GLN A 67 -7.31 2.67 -14.01
N ASP A 68 -6.13 2.22 -14.46
CA ASP A 68 -5.25 1.35 -13.67
C ASP A 68 -3.92 1.98 -13.20
N PHE A 69 -3.61 3.22 -13.56
CA PHE A 69 -2.28 3.82 -13.28
C PHE A 69 -2.03 4.19 -11.82
N GLY A 70 -3.08 4.24 -10.97
CA GLY A 70 -2.98 4.71 -9.59
C GLY A 70 -2.48 3.68 -8.57
N ARG A 71 -2.30 2.40 -8.94
CA ARG A 71 -2.10 1.34 -7.93
C ARG A 71 -0.65 1.00 -7.59
N ARG A 72 0.31 1.15 -8.51
CA ARG A 72 1.74 0.90 -8.22
C ARG A 72 2.67 1.75 -9.11
N PRO A 73 3.75 2.32 -8.54
CA PRO A 73 4.81 2.91 -9.35
C PRO A 73 5.47 1.85 -10.24
N PRO A 74 5.92 2.18 -11.46
CA PRO A 74 6.68 1.27 -12.30
C PRO A 74 7.93 0.79 -11.55
N VAL A 75 8.16 -0.51 -11.51
CA VAL A 75 9.28 -1.13 -10.77
C VAL A 75 10.63 -0.52 -11.19
N ALA A 76 10.80 -0.27 -12.49
CA ALA A 76 11.99 0.37 -13.05
C ALA A 76 12.26 1.79 -12.50
N LEU A 77 11.22 2.55 -12.17
CA LEU A 77 11.39 3.86 -11.51
C LEU A 77 11.85 3.68 -10.07
N CYS A 78 11.27 2.72 -9.34
CA CYS A 78 11.69 2.41 -7.96
C CYS A 78 13.15 1.93 -7.88
N GLU A 79 13.61 1.13 -8.85
CA GLU A 79 15.00 0.67 -8.93
C GLU A 79 15.96 1.83 -9.19
N HIS A 80 15.60 2.74 -10.11
CA HIS A 80 16.41 3.94 -10.38
C HIS A 80 16.46 4.89 -9.17
N PHE A 81 15.38 4.95 -8.38
CA PHE A 81 15.30 5.68 -7.11
C PHE A 81 16.26 5.12 -6.04
N LEU A 82 16.39 3.79 -5.97
CA LEU A 82 17.22 3.10 -4.97
C LEU A 82 18.71 3.10 -5.33
N GLU A 83 19.07 3.12 -6.62
CA GLU A 83 20.47 3.15 -7.06
C GLU A 83 21.13 4.51 -6.88
N TYR A 84 20.40 5.62 -7.06
CA TYR A 84 20.99 6.96 -7.10
C TYR A 84 20.88 7.75 -5.79
N SER A 85 20.20 7.24 -4.76
CA SER A 85 19.94 8.07 -3.58
C SER A 85 19.69 7.31 -2.28
N ASP A 86 20.15 7.88 -1.15
CA ASP A 86 19.80 7.46 0.23
C ASP A 86 18.32 7.74 0.58
N TRP A 87 17.45 7.86 -0.43
CA TRP A 87 16.04 8.14 -0.20
C TRP A 87 15.37 6.91 0.39
N ASN A 88 14.72 7.10 1.53
CA ASN A 88 13.78 6.11 2.03
C ASN A 88 12.67 5.90 0.99
N LEU A 89 12.31 4.64 0.73
CA LEU A 89 11.18 4.21 -0.12
C LEU A 89 9.90 5.05 0.09
N HIS A 90 9.69 5.58 1.30
CA HIS A 90 8.60 6.50 1.58
C HIS A 90 8.68 7.81 0.79
N ALA A 91 9.85 8.46 0.74
CA ALA A 91 10.04 9.72 0.02
C ALA A 91 9.87 9.52 -1.50
N ALA A 92 10.34 8.39 -2.04
CA ALA A 92 10.11 8.01 -3.43
C ALA A 92 8.61 7.82 -3.74
N ARG A 93 7.86 7.17 -2.83
CA ARG A 93 6.40 7.02 -2.96
C ARG A 93 5.66 8.36 -2.90
N GLN A 94 6.09 9.28 -2.04
CA GLN A 94 5.48 10.62 -1.94
C GLN A 94 5.73 11.44 -3.21
N LEU A 95 6.95 11.42 -3.75
CA LEU A 95 7.24 12.06 -5.04
C LEU A 95 6.41 11.47 -6.17
N TYR A 96 6.31 10.13 -6.25
CA TYR A 96 5.49 9.48 -7.26
C TYR A 96 4.03 9.91 -7.16
N ARG A 97 3.47 9.94 -5.94
CA ARG A 97 2.08 10.38 -5.72
C ARG A 97 1.87 11.83 -6.17
N SER A 98 2.76 12.74 -5.76
CA SER A 98 2.70 14.15 -6.15
C SER A 98 2.83 14.35 -7.67
N ALA A 99 3.69 13.57 -8.33
CA ALA A 99 3.84 13.61 -9.79
C ALA A 99 2.57 13.12 -10.51
N VAL A 100 1.91 12.08 -9.99
CA VAL A 100 0.64 11.57 -10.54
C VAL A 100 -0.48 12.60 -10.39
N GLU A 101 -0.58 13.25 -9.23
CA GLU A 101 -1.60 14.30 -8.99
C GLU A 101 -1.44 15.48 -9.96
N GLU A 102 -0.21 15.98 -10.12
CA GLU A 102 0.06 17.06 -11.09
C GLU A 102 -0.24 16.64 -12.54
N TYR A 103 0.08 15.41 -12.91
CA TYR A 103 -0.26 14.90 -14.24
C TYR A 103 -1.78 14.87 -14.46
N LEU A 104 -2.57 14.46 -13.46
CA LEU A 104 -4.03 14.48 -13.53
C LEU A 104 -4.57 15.91 -13.67
N ASP A 105 -3.98 16.88 -12.96
CA ASP A 105 -4.35 18.30 -13.08
C ASP A 105 -4.02 18.86 -14.47
N LEU A 106 -2.85 18.54 -15.01
CA LEU A 106 -2.45 18.91 -16.38
C LEU A 106 -3.36 18.28 -17.43
N ALA A 107 -3.74 17.01 -17.25
CA ALA A 107 -4.67 16.33 -18.15
C ALA A 107 -6.08 16.95 -18.09
N ALA A 108 -6.56 17.30 -16.89
CA ALA A 108 -7.84 17.99 -16.73
C ALA A 108 -7.82 19.39 -17.35
N ALA A 109 -6.71 20.13 -17.21
CA ALA A 109 -6.55 21.43 -17.85
C ALA A 109 -6.54 21.33 -19.38
N ALA A 110 -5.85 20.33 -19.94
CA ALA A 110 -5.83 20.07 -21.38
C ALA A 110 -7.22 19.74 -21.94
N MET A 111 -8.01 18.93 -21.21
CA MET A 111 -9.40 18.62 -21.60
C MET A 111 -10.28 19.87 -21.62
N ARG A 112 -10.15 20.76 -20.63
CA ARG A 112 -10.88 22.05 -20.61
C ARG A 112 -10.47 22.96 -21.76
N ALA A 113 -9.20 22.98 -22.13
CA ALA A 113 -8.71 23.77 -23.25
C ALA A 113 -9.29 23.27 -24.59
N GLN A 114 -9.36 21.95 -24.79
CA GLN A 114 -9.99 21.36 -25.98
C GLN A 114 -11.49 21.69 -26.09
N GLU A 115 -12.20 21.72 -24.96
CA GLU A 115 -13.62 22.10 -24.92
C GLU A 115 -13.83 23.57 -25.30
N GLN A 116 -12.88 24.46 -24.95
CA GLN A 116 -12.93 25.87 -25.31
C GLN A 116 -12.56 26.15 -26.77
N GLU A 117 -11.74 25.31 -27.41
CA GLU A 117 -11.33 25.48 -28.81
C GLU A 117 -12.39 25.00 -29.82
N ASN A 118 -13.41 24.26 -29.39
CA ASN A 118 -14.46 23.74 -30.28
C ASN A 118 -15.88 24.31 -30.03
N PRO A 119 -16.08 25.64 -29.93
CA PRO A 119 -17.38 26.24 -29.67
C PRO A 119 -18.34 26.19 -30.89
N SER A 120 -17.85 25.83 -32.07
CA SER A 120 -18.60 25.90 -33.33
C SER A 120 -19.57 24.73 -33.60
N GLU A 121 -19.45 23.60 -32.91
CA GLU A 121 -20.37 22.45 -33.12
C GLU A 121 -21.65 22.50 -32.26
N GLN A 122 -21.65 23.21 -31.12
CA GLN A 122 -22.85 23.33 -30.27
C GLN A 122 -23.87 24.36 -30.74
N ALA A 123 -23.53 25.22 -31.70
CA ALA A 123 -24.45 26.25 -32.23
C ALA A 123 -25.35 25.76 -33.38
N ALA A 124 -25.07 24.60 -33.99
CA ALA A 124 -25.83 24.11 -35.16
C ALA A 124 -27.04 23.23 -34.82
N GLY A 125 -27.28 22.93 -33.55
CA GLY A 125 -28.31 22.00 -33.09
C GLY A 125 -29.55 22.64 -32.46
N ALA A 126 -29.85 23.91 -32.71
CA ALA A 126 -31.10 24.51 -32.26
C ALA A 126 -32.27 23.98 -33.13
N PRO A 127 -33.23 23.22 -32.58
CA PRO A 127 -34.39 22.78 -33.33
C PRO A 127 -35.23 23.99 -33.75
N ALA A 128 -35.55 24.07 -35.05
CA ALA A 128 -36.40 25.11 -35.61
C ALA A 128 -37.74 25.19 -34.84
N PRO A 129 -38.25 26.39 -34.55
CA PRO A 129 -39.53 26.55 -33.87
C PRO A 129 -40.67 25.97 -34.73
N PRO A 130 -41.65 25.27 -34.13
CA PRO A 130 -42.75 24.68 -34.87
C PRO A 130 -43.64 25.78 -35.47
N GLU A 131 -43.86 25.70 -36.78
CA GLU A 131 -44.79 26.53 -37.53
C GLU A 131 -46.22 26.34 -36.98
N GLN A 132 -46.81 27.42 -36.46
CA GLN A 132 -48.21 27.47 -36.05
C GLN A 132 -49.08 27.59 -37.30
N SER A 133 -49.77 26.51 -37.67
CA SER A 133 -50.80 26.54 -38.72
C SER A 133 -52.11 27.10 -38.18
N SER A 134 -52.53 28.21 -38.78
CA SER A 134 -53.82 28.86 -38.57
C SER A 134 -54.94 28.10 -39.29
N GLY A 135 -55.87 27.54 -38.54
CA GLY A 135 -57.12 26.94 -39.04
C GLY A 135 -58.34 27.52 -38.33
N LEU A 136 -59.14 28.29 -39.08
CA LEU A 136 -60.45 28.84 -38.70
C LEU A 136 -61.49 27.72 -38.48
N PRO A 137 -62.50 27.94 -37.62
CA PRO A 137 -63.81 27.30 -37.81
C PRO A 137 -64.94 28.33 -37.95
N ALA A 138 -65.89 28.03 -38.83
CA ALA A 138 -67.20 28.68 -38.90
C ALA A 138 -68.29 27.62 -39.00
N THR A 139 -69.32 27.80 -38.16
CA THR A 139 -70.78 27.50 -38.25
C THR A 139 -71.29 27.06 -36.85
N GLU A 140 -71.96 27.94 -36.09
CA GLU A 140 -73.41 28.24 -36.08
C GLU A 140 -74.33 27.03 -35.80
N GLY A 141 -75.07 27.08 -34.69
CA GLY A 141 -76.15 26.13 -34.40
C GLY A 141 -76.67 26.06 -32.96
N ALA A 142 -77.29 27.14 -32.48
CA ALA A 142 -78.46 27.23 -31.58
C ALA A 142 -78.75 26.18 -30.45
N ALA A 143 -78.74 26.71 -29.21
CA ALA A 143 -79.90 26.81 -28.28
C ALA A 143 -80.21 25.72 -27.21
N VAL A 144 -80.40 26.26 -25.99
CA VAL A 144 -81.37 25.93 -24.91
C VAL A 144 -80.97 25.01 -23.74
N ASN A 145 -80.78 25.69 -22.59
CA ASN A 145 -81.18 25.45 -21.19
C ASN A 145 -81.06 24.07 -20.52
N GLY A 146 -80.51 24.11 -19.29
CA GLY A 146 -80.86 23.16 -18.23
C GLY A 146 -79.85 23.12 -17.07
N GLU A 147 -80.08 23.91 -16.03
CA GLU A 147 -79.43 23.77 -14.71
C GLU A 147 -79.78 22.43 -14.05
N GLY A 148 -78.83 21.83 -13.33
CA GLY A 148 -79.08 20.71 -12.43
C GLY A 148 -77.80 20.16 -11.78
N PRO A 149 -77.65 20.20 -10.44
CA PRO A 149 -76.47 19.69 -9.73
C PRO A 149 -76.70 18.25 -9.21
N GLY A 150 -75.65 17.44 -9.20
CA GLY A 150 -75.63 16.12 -8.55
C GLY A 150 -74.57 15.21 -9.20
N ASN A 151 -73.43 14.97 -8.55
CA ASN A 151 -73.17 13.91 -7.57
C ASN A 151 -72.80 12.54 -8.20
N ASN A 152 -71.83 11.88 -7.55
CA ASN A 152 -71.34 10.50 -7.72
C ASN A 152 -70.34 10.16 -8.84
N GLY A 153 -69.10 9.89 -8.40
CA GLY A 153 -68.62 8.51 -8.28
C GLY A 153 -67.87 7.91 -9.47
N GLY A 154 -66.58 7.61 -9.28
CA GLY A 154 -65.86 6.70 -10.18
C GLY A 154 -64.34 6.74 -10.09
N SER A 155 -63.77 6.03 -9.12
CA SER A 155 -62.37 5.58 -9.17
C SER A 155 -62.18 4.52 -10.26
N PRO A 156 -61.00 4.47 -10.89
CA PRO A 156 -60.17 3.26 -10.79
C PRO A 156 -58.71 3.66 -10.50
N LYS A 157 -58.13 3.21 -9.38
CA LYS A 157 -57.41 1.94 -9.19
C LYS A 157 -56.19 1.75 -10.11
N ALA A 158 -55.03 1.73 -9.43
CA ALA A 158 -53.75 1.09 -9.78
C ALA A 158 -52.72 1.88 -10.62
N ALA A 159 -51.69 2.39 -9.95
CA ALA A 159 -50.31 1.93 -10.15
C ALA A 159 -49.47 2.32 -8.90
N ALA A 160 -48.88 1.32 -8.25
CA ALA A 160 -48.00 1.48 -7.10
C ALA A 160 -46.63 2.02 -7.53
N PRO A 161 -46.01 2.96 -6.80
CA PRO A 161 -44.58 3.22 -6.94
C PRO A 161 -43.77 2.19 -6.13
N HIS A 162 -42.97 1.39 -6.83
CA HIS A 162 -41.93 0.56 -6.21
C HIS A 162 -40.88 1.44 -5.49
N PRO A 163 -40.50 1.12 -4.24
CA PRO A 163 -39.35 1.74 -3.58
C PRO A 163 -38.06 1.02 -3.98
N SER A 164 -37.44 1.44 -5.07
CA SER A 164 -36.12 0.91 -5.46
C SER A 164 -34.98 1.74 -4.86
N ARG A 165 -34.41 1.15 -3.81
CA ARG A 165 -32.98 1.15 -3.43
C ARG A 165 -32.27 2.52 -3.45
N LYS A 166 -32.25 3.15 -2.29
CA LYS A 166 -31.12 4.00 -1.88
C LYS A 166 -29.86 3.13 -1.90
N SER A 167 -28.97 3.39 -2.85
CA SER A 167 -27.60 2.90 -2.82
C SER A 167 -26.95 3.36 -1.51
N PRO A 168 -26.23 2.50 -0.78
CA PRO A 168 -25.49 2.95 0.38
C PRO A 168 -24.43 3.93 -0.11
N ALA A 169 -24.47 5.13 0.47
CA ALA A 169 -23.40 6.10 0.36
C ALA A 169 -22.08 5.39 0.66
N LEU A 170 -21.13 5.53 -0.27
CA LEU A 170 -19.72 5.24 -0.01
C LEU A 170 -19.30 6.22 1.08
N GLU A 171 -19.39 5.79 2.34
CA GLU A 171 -18.80 6.52 3.44
C GLU A 171 -17.32 6.68 3.16
N LEU A 172 -16.92 7.95 3.13
CA LEU A 172 -15.54 8.41 3.15
C LEU A 172 -14.74 7.52 4.11
N PHE A 173 -13.78 6.78 3.58
CA PHE A 173 -12.68 6.31 4.42
C PHE A 173 -12.05 7.54 5.07
N PRO A 174 -11.79 7.54 6.39
CA PRO A 174 -11.09 8.64 7.03
C PRO A 174 -9.73 8.80 6.35
N THR A 175 -9.51 9.99 5.78
CA THR A 175 -8.20 10.50 5.40
C THR A 175 -7.27 10.32 6.59
N PHE A 176 -6.36 9.35 6.46
CA PHE A 176 -5.43 8.95 7.49
C PHE A 176 -4.28 9.96 7.55
N GLU A 177 -4.40 10.94 8.43
CA GLU A 177 -3.30 11.77 8.91
C GLU A 177 -2.40 10.89 9.81
N GLY A 178 -1.45 10.20 9.18
CA GLY A 178 -0.50 9.35 9.88
C GLY A 178 0.76 10.14 10.24
N ASP A 179 0.80 10.66 11.46
CA ASP A 179 2.02 11.03 12.21
C ASP A 179 2.95 9.81 12.41
N ASP A 180 3.49 9.33 11.30
CA ASP A 180 4.60 8.37 11.21
C ASP A 180 5.83 9.07 10.63
N THR A 181 6.01 10.36 10.94
CA THR A 181 7.32 11.01 10.89
C THR A 181 8.22 10.34 11.93
N PHE A 182 8.85 9.24 11.52
CA PHE A 182 10.13 8.84 12.09
C PHE A 182 11.07 10.02 11.83
N LEU A 183 11.21 10.90 12.82
CA LEU A 183 12.34 11.80 12.91
C LEU A 183 13.58 10.92 13.05
N VAL A 184 14.15 10.51 11.91
CA VAL A 184 15.54 10.12 11.82
C VAL A 184 16.28 11.42 12.09
N SER A 185 16.67 11.63 13.34
CA SER A 185 17.50 12.77 13.73
C SER A 185 18.86 12.62 13.03
N GLU A 186 18.96 13.25 11.87
CA GLU A 186 20.18 13.49 11.09
C GLU A 186 21.00 14.55 11.84
N ALA A 187 21.68 14.13 12.91
CA ALA A 187 22.59 14.98 13.65
C ALA A 187 23.81 14.17 14.09
N ALA A 188 24.88 14.25 13.30
CA ALA A 188 26.27 14.45 13.73
C ALA A 188 27.29 13.77 12.78
N GLU A 189 27.54 14.39 11.62
CA GLU A 189 28.79 14.15 10.90
C GLU A 189 29.34 15.46 10.34
N ARG A 190 29.78 16.38 11.22
CA ARG A 190 30.81 17.39 10.89
C ARG A 190 31.55 17.83 12.15
N ARG A 191 32.73 17.24 12.39
CA ARG A 191 34.00 17.94 12.67
C ARG A 191 35.08 16.94 13.07
N GLY A 192 36.09 16.82 12.22
CA GLY A 192 37.37 16.24 12.59
C GLY A 192 38.03 17.08 13.68
N GLY A 193 38.50 16.39 14.71
CA GLY A 193 39.33 16.93 15.77
C GLY A 193 40.20 15.81 16.31
N ASP A 194 41.47 15.82 15.91
CA ASP A 194 42.54 15.05 16.55
C ASP A 194 42.57 15.42 18.03
N GLY A 195 42.23 14.46 18.89
CA GLY A 195 42.28 14.61 20.33
C GLY A 195 42.16 13.26 21.00
N ASP A 196 43.23 12.84 21.67
CA ASP A 196 43.38 11.61 22.46
C ASP A 196 42.10 11.25 23.24
N ASN A 197 41.32 10.32 22.69
CA ASN A 197 40.00 9.98 23.20
C ASN A 197 40.10 8.78 24.14
N LYS A 198 40.15 9.05 25.46
CA LYS A 198 39.71 8.06 26.46
C LYS A 198 38.26 7.74 26.11
N GLY A 199 38.00 6.49 25.70
CA GLY A 199 36.74 6.04 25.11
C GLY A 199 35.50 6.23 25.99
N GLU A 200 35.05 7.47 26.13
CA GLU A 200 33.68 7.78 26.50
C GLU A 200 32.84 7.43 25.28
N GLY A 201 32.32 6.20 25.28
CA GLY A 201 31.42 5.72 24.23
C GLY A 201 30.32 6.75 24.00
N LEU A 202 30.29 7.29 22.78
CA LEU A 202 29.32 8.28 22.33
C LEU A 202 27.93 7.86 22.80
N LYS A 203 27.41 8.54 23.82
CA LYS A 203 26.03 8.39 24.28
C LYS A 203 25.13 8.96 23.21
N ILE A 204 24.80 8.14 22.22
CA ILE A 204 23.79 8.48 21.22
C ILE A 204 22.51 8.74 22.01
N PRO A 205 21.93 9.96 21.93
CA PRO A 205 20.73 10.29 22.69
C PRO A 205 19.64 9.27 22.36
N ALA A 206 19.02 8.71 23.39
CA ALA A 206 17.87 7.83 23.21
C ALA A 206 16.77 8.63 22.52
N GLY A 207 16.19 8.09 21.44
CA GLY A 207 15.01 8.68 20.84
C GLY A 207 13.84 8.72 21.85
N PRO A 208 12.79 9.51 21.59
CA PRO A 208 11.61 9.53 22.44
C PRO A 208 11.02 8.11 22.59
N GLY A 209 10.90 7.64 23.84
CA GLY A 209 10.40 6.29 24.16
C GLY A 209 11.42 5.16 23.99
N GLU A 210 12.68 5.48 23.70
CA GLU A 210 13.78 4.52 23.71
C GLU A 210 14.41 4.43 25.10
N TYR A 211 14.87 3.23 25.45
CA TYR A 211 15.51 2.96 26.72
C TYR A 211 16.64 1.93 26.53
N ASP A 212 17.71 2.12 27.28
CA ASP A 212 18.89 1.27 27.27
C ASP A 212 18.81 0.25 28.42
N VAL A 213 19.21 -0.98 28.13
CA VAL A 213 19.20 -2.10 29.07
C VAL A 213 20.52 -2.85 28.99
N VAL A 214 21.04 -3.29 30.13
CA VAL A 214 22.27 -4.09 30.21
C VAL A 214 21.98 -5.45 30.82
N LEU A 215 22.23 -6.51 30.06
CA LEU A 215 22.01 -7.90 30.48
C LEU A 215 23.34 -8.60 30.76
N HIS A 216 23.51 -9.07 31.99
CA HIS A 216 24.71 -9.78 32.41
C HIS A 216 24.60 -11.31 32.27
N SER A 217 23.38 -11.83 32.13
CA SER A 217 23.13 -13.29 32.05
C SER A 217 23.20 -13.81 30.61
N ASP A 218 23.68 -15.04 30.44
CA ASP A 218 23.62 -15.75 29.17
C ASP A 218 22.17 -16.06 28.77
N LYS A 219 21.34 -16.43 29.76
CA LYS A 219 19.90 -16.67 29.57
C LYS A 219 19.16 -15.34 29.62
N LEU A 220 18.71 -14.86 28.46
CA LEU A 220 18.04 -13.57 28.34
C LEU A 220 16.71 -13.52 29.12
N GLY A 221 15.96 -14.62 29.17
CA GLY A 221 14.66 -14.64 29.87
C GLY A 221 13.54 -13.90 29.13
N MET A 222 13.62 -13.79 27.80
CA MET A 222 12.57 -13.22 26.95
C MET A 222 12.46 -14.00 25.64
N THR A 223 11.30 -13.91 24.99
CA THR A 223 11.09 -14.38 23.62
C THR A 223 10.90 -13.20 22.69
N VAL A 224 11.33 -13.36 21.45
CA VAL A 224 11.19 -12.36 20.39
C VAL A 224 10.41 -12.95 19.22
N GLU A 225 9.73 -12.08 18.48
CA GLU A 225 9.02 -12.43 17.26
C GLU A 225 9.40 -11.49 16.12
N ASN A 226 9.19 -11.95 14.88
CA ASN A 226 9.32 -11.13 13.69
C ASN A 226 7.98 -10.45 13.41
N VAL A 227 7.97 -9.13 13.29
CA VAL A 227 6.82 -8.33 12.84
C VAL A 227 7.28 -7.44 11.70
N LEU A 228 6.99 -7.84 10.45
CA LEU A 228 7.36 -7.10 9.24
C LEU A 228 8.87 -6.75 9.22
N GLU A 229 9.70 -7.79 9.34
CA GLU A 229 11.18 -7.72 9.35
C GLU A 229 11.78 -7.04 10.57
N ARG A 230 10.98 -6.80 11.61
CA ARG A 230 11.44 -6.21 12.85
C ARG A 230 11.35 -7.18 14.02
N THR A 231 12.37 -7.16 14.86
CA THR A 231 12.43 -8.00 16.06
C THR A 231 11.75 -7.31 17.23
N VAL A 232 10.61 -7.85 17.68
CA VAL A 232 9.81 -7.32 18.79
C VAL A 232 9.83 -8.31 19.95
N VAL A 233 9.91 -7.82 21.19
CA VAL A 233 9.78 -8.65 22.40
C VAL A 233 8.35 -9.15 22.50
N ARG A 234 8.16 -10.47 22.45
CA ARG A 234 6.84 -11.11 22.51
C ARG A 234 6.42 -11.38 23.95
N SER A 235 7.30 -12.00 24.73
CA SER A 235 7.05 -12.28 26.15
C SER A 235 8.31 -12.14 26.97
N VAL A 236 8.15 -11.80 28.25
CA VAL A 236 9.24 -11.72 29.23
C VAL A 236 8.95 -12.68 30.38
N ILE A 237 9.92 -13.54 30.72
CA ILE A 237 9.79 -14.47 31.84
C ILE A 237 9.89 -13.67 33.14
N GLN A 238 8.87 -13.80 34.00
CA GLN A 238 8.85 -13.20 35.33
C GLN A 238 10.08 -13.67 36.14
N ASP A 239 10.72 -12.74 36.84
CA ASP A 239 11.97 -12.95 37.59
C ASP A 239 13.17 -13.43 36.73
N GLY A 240 13.05 -13.39 35.40
CA GLY A 240 14.15 -13.62 34.46
C GLY A 240 15.09 -12.43 34.31
N ALA A 241 16.22 -12.61 33.63
CA ALA A 241 17.21 -11.55 33.43
C ALA A 241 16.64 -10.33 32.68
N ALA A 242 15.83 -10.55 31.65
CA ALA A 242 15.12 -9.49 30.92
C ALA A 242 14.15 -8.71 31.81
N HIS A 243 13.40 -9.40 32.68
CA HIS A 243 12.49 -8.75 33.63
C HIS A 243 13.27 -7.91 34.64
N ALA A 244 14.33 -8.48 35.23
CA ALA A 244 15.17 -7.78 36.21
C ALA A 244 15.86 -6.54 35.61
N ALA A 245 16.12 -6.56 34.30
CA ALA A 245 16.71 -5.45 33.57
C ALA A 245 15.66 -4.45 33.02
N GLY A 246 14.37 -4.64 33.31
CA GLY A 246 13.31 -3.69 32.95
C GLY A 246 12.86 -3.78 31.49
N ILE A 247 13.06 -4.91 30.81
CA ILE A 247 12.55 -5.09 29.44
C ILE A 247 11.03 -5.26 29.46
N LEU A 248 10.34 -4.48 28.64
CA LEU A 248 8.89 -4.50 28.51
C LEU A 248 8.46 -5.31 27.27
N GLU A 249 7.39 -6.08 27.41
CA GLU A 249 6.74 -6.78 26.28
C GLU A 249 6.25 -5.79 25.22
N GLY A 250 6.29 -6.18 23.95
CA GLY A 250 5.93 -5.32 22.82
C GLY A 250 6.96 -4.24 22.48
N SER A 251 8.15 -4.28 23.07
CA SER A 251 9.23 -3.35 22.73
C SER A 251 9.98 -3.80 21.48
N LEU A 252 10.28 -2.85 20.60
CA LEU A 252 11.08 -3.04 19.40
C LEU A 252 12.56 -2.99 19.76
N LEU A 253 13.34 -3.95 19.30
CA LEU A 253 14.80 -3.90 19.44
C LEU A 253 15.38 -2.96 18.38
N VAL A 254 16.03 -1.87 18.81
CA VAL A 254 16.59 -0.81 17.95
C VAL A 254 18.11 -0.96 17.78
N ARG A 255 18.80 -1.37 18.86
CA ARG A 255 20.26 -1.54 18.85
C ARG A 255 20.67 -2.72 19.71
N LEU A 256 21.71 -3.42 19.27
CA LEU A 256 22.35 -4.52 19.97
C LEU A 256 23.85 -4.24 20.03
N GLY A 257 24.34 -3.90 21.22
CA GLY A 257 25.70 -3.42 21.43
C GLY A 257 26.01 -2.19 20.60
N SER A 258 27.04 -2.28 19.76
CA SER A 258 27.41 -1.22 18.82
C SER A 258 26.64 -1.26 17.50
N GLN A 259 25.82 -2.27 17.22
CA GLN A 259 25.14 -2.42 15.92
C GLN A 259 23.67 -2.02 15.95
N SER A 260 23.24 -1.28 14.93
CA SER A 260 21.82 -0.97 14.69
C SER A 260 21.11 -2.19 14.10
N THR A 261 19.93 -2.53 14.62
CA THR A 261 19.13 -3.64 14.10
C THR A 261 18.31 -3.24 12.88
N ALA A 262 18.32 -1.96 12.47
CA ALA A 262 17.50 -1.46 11.36
C ALA A 262 17.83 -2.11 10.01
N ALA A 263 19.09 -2.52 9.82
CA ALA A 263 19.57 -3.18 8.60
C ALA A 263 19.70 -4.71 8.76
N MET A 264 19.38 -5.25 9.94
CA MET A 264 19.53 -6.68 10.24
C MET A 264 18.20 -7.39 10.05
N SER A 265 18.26 -8.57 9.44
CA SER A 265 17.12 -9.48 9.45
C SER A 265 16.84 -9.99 10.86
N HIS A 266 15.62 -10.51 11.06
CA HIS A 266 15.23 -11.12 12.32
C HIS A 266 16.17 -12.29 12.72
N PHE A 267 16.57 -13.12 11.76
CA PHE A 267 17.45 -14.25 12.00
C PHE A 267 18.87 -13.81 12.39
N GLU A 268 19.44 -12.84 11.68
CA GLU A 268 20.75 -12.27 12.04
C GLU A 268 20.71 -11.65 13.43
N THR A 269 19.63 -10.94 13.76
CA THR A 269 19.44 -10.36 15.10
C THR A 269 19.46 -11.45 16.18
N ILE A 270 18.78 -12.58 15.96
CA ILE A 270 18.77 -13.71 16.90
C ILE A 270 20.15 -14.34 17.03
N GLU A 271 20.84 -14.60 15.92
CA GLU A 271 22.20 -15.15 15.95
C GLU A 271 23.16 -14.21 16.68
N HIS A 272 23.05 -12.91 16.45
CA HIS A 272 23.84 -11.90 17.12
C HIS A 272 23.57 -11.86 18.65
N LEU A 273 22.31 -11.98 19.08
CA LEU A 273 21.94 -12.07 20.51
C LEU A 273 22.59 -13.28 21.22
N LYS A 274 22.77 -14.39 20.49
CA LYS A 274 23.42 -15.61 21.00
C LYS A 274 24.93 -15.48 21.09
N GLN A 275 25.56 -14.77 20.15
CA GLN A 275 27.02 -14.72 20.00
C GLN A 275 27.68 -13.60 20.83
N VAL A 276 26.98 -12.49 21.11
CA VAL A 276 27.58 -11.35 21.80
C VAL A 276 27.95 -11.66 23.24
N LYS A 277 29.21 -11.34 23.58
CA LYS A 277 29.76 -11.45 24.93
C LYS A 277 28.98 -10.57 25.91
N ARG A 278 28.75 -11.10 27.11
CA ARG A 278 28.13 -10.35 28.21
C ARG A 278 29.16 -9.40 28.85
N PRO A 279 28.74 -8.21 29.33
CA PRO A 279 27.37 -7.71 29.39
C PRO A 279 26.83 -7.26 28.02
N LEU A 280 25.60 -7.68 27.72
CA LEU A 280 24.90 -7.34 26.47
C LEU A 280 24.13 -6.04 26.67
N GLN A 281 24.52 -5.00 25.91
CA GLN A 281 23.81 -3.72 25.89
C GLN A 281 22.74 -3.75 24.80
N LEU A 282 21.50 -3.44 25.15
CA LEU A 282 20.37 -3.39 24.22
C LEU A 282 19.74 -2.00 24.29
N ARG A 283 19.35 -1.45 23.14
CA ARG A 283 18.45 -0.29 23.07
C ARG A 283 17.11 -0.75 22.53
N LEU A 284 16.08 -0.54 23.32
CA LEU A 284 14.71 -0.91 22.97
C LEU A 284 13.83 0.33 22.87
N ARG A 285 12.75 0.24 22.10
CA ARG A 285 11.72 1.26 22.05
C ARG A 285 10.36 0.67 22.34
N LYS A 286 9.66 1.22 23.34
CA LYS A 286 8.32 0.75 23.66
C LYS A 286 7.37 1.12 22.53
N MET A 287 6.74 0.12 21.90
CA MET A 287 5.68 0.38 20.93
C MET A 287 4.32 0.45 21.63
N PRO A 288 3.45 1.40 21.23
CA PRO A 288 2.06 1.39 21.66
C PRO A 288 1.36 0.11 21.21
N ASN A 289 0.57 -0.51 22.09
CA ASN A 289 -0.07 -1.81 21.81
C ASN A 289 -0.91 -1.79 20.52
N HIS A 290 -1.68 -0.73 20.27
CA HIS A 290 -2.50 -0.60 19.05
C HIS A 290 -1.66 -0.61 17.75
N ARG A 291 -0.45 -0.01 17.76
CA ARG A 291 0.44 -0.03 16.59
C ARG A 291 1.02 -1.43 16.36
N LEU A 292 1.41 -2.12 17.44
CA LEU A 292 1.92 -3.49 17.36
C LEU A 292 0.85 -4.46 16.86
N GLU A 293 -0.37 -4.36 17.40
CA GLU A 293 -1.51 -5.21 17.03
C GLU A 293 -1.88 -5.03 15.56
N ARG A 294 -1.95 -3.77 15.08
CA ARG A 294 -2.17 -3.47 13.65
C ARG A 294 -1.12 -4.14 12.76
N ARG A 295 0.17 -4.08 13.12
CA ARG A 295 1.24 -4.72 12.34
C ARG A 295 1.18 -6.25 12.39
N ARG A 296 0.81 -6.83 13.54
CA ARG A 296 0.57 -8.29 13.64
C ARG A 296 -0.59 -8.71 12.76
N SER A 297 -1.67 -7.93 12.70
CA SER A 297 -2.80 -8.19 11.80
C SER A 297 -2.39 -8.10 10.33
N GLU A 298 -1.61 -7.09 9.97
CA GLU A 298 -1.07 -6.93 8.60
C GLU A 298 -0.17 -8.11 8.20
N MET A 299 0.76 -8.49 9.08
CA MET A 299 1.60 -9.68 8.86
C MET A 299 0.74 -10.95 8.71
N SER A 300 -0.27 -11.12 9.56
CA SER A 300 -1.18 -12.27 9.49
C SER A 300 -1.96 -12.29 8.17
N ALA A 301 -2.39 -11.13 7.67
CA ALA A 301 -3.05 -11.03 6.38
C ALA A 301 -2.10 -11.41 5.23
N LEU A 302 -0.87 -10.91 5.23
CA LEU A 302 0.15 -11.27 4.22
C LEU A 302 0.41 -12.78 4.22
N LEU A 303 0.53 -13.40 5.39
CA LEU A 303 0.72 -14.85 5.53
C LEU A 303 -0.47 -15.66 5.00
N GLN A 304 -1.69 -15.14 5.12
CA GLN A 304 -2.88 -15.77 4.55
C GLN A 304 -2.89 -15.70 3.03
N PHE A 305 -2.49 -14.56 2.45
CA PHE A 305 -2.40 -14.41 0.99
C PHE A 305 -1.24 -15.20 0.37
N SER A 306 -0.15 -15.39 1.09
CA SER A 306 1.00 -16.17 0.63
C SER A 306 0.82 -17.69 0.78
N ARG A 307 -0.27 -18.17 1.40
CA ARG A 307 -0.60 -19.60 1.36
C ARG A 307 -1.24 -19.90 0.02
N PRO A 308 -0.58 -20.62 -0.91
CA PRO A 308 -1.24 -21.07 -2.11
C PRO A 308 -2.44 -21.91 -1.67
N SER A 309 -3.65 -21.56 -2.14
CA SER A 309 -4.80 -22.42 -1.91
C SER A 309 -4.41 -23.81 -2.41
N PRO A 310 -4.61 -24.89 -1.62
CA PRO A 310 -4.28 -26.22 -2.10
C PRO A 310 -4.93 -26.40 -3.47
N PRO A 311 -4.19 -26.88 -4.49
CA PRO A 311 -4.71 -26.97 -5.85
C PRO A 311 -6.04 -27.71 -5.79
N ALA A 312 -7.10 -27.15 -6.40
CA ALA A 312 -8.46 -27.66 -6.28
C ALA A 312 -8.59 -29.18 -6.56
N ALA A 313 -7.68 -29.71 -7.38
CA ALA A 313 -7.53 -31.15 -7.65
C ALA A 313 -7.25 -32.01 -6.40
N LEU A 314 -6.48 -31.50 -5.43
CA LEU A 314 -6.14 -32.22 -4.20
C LEU A 314 -7.33 -32.24 -3.23
N VAL A 315 -8.10 -31.16 -3.17
CA VAL A 315 -9.36 -31.09 -2.41
C VAL A 315 -10.40 -32.06 -2.98
N MET A 316 -10.50 -32.14 -4.32
CA MET A 316 -11.41 -33.07 -5.00
C MET A 316 -11.05 -34.54 -4.75
N ARG A 317 -9.76 -34.91 -4.75
CA ARG A 317 -9.32 -36.29 -4.46
C ARG A 317 -9.59 -36.71 -3.03
N VAL A 318 -9.42 -35.81 -2.06
CA VAL A 318 -9.74 -36.12 -0.64
C VAL A 318 -11.25 -36.32 -0.47
N LYS A 319 -12.07 -35.50 -1.13
CA LYS A 319 -13.53 -35.64 -1.09
C LYS A 319 -14.01 -36.95 -1.73
N GLN A 320 -13.50 -37.29 -2.93
CA GLN A 320 -13.82 -38.57 -3.59
C GLN A 320 -13.38 -39.78 -2.75
N ARG A 321 -12.23 -39.70 -2.07
CA ARG A 321 -11.76 -40.79 -1.20
C ARG A 321 -12.62 -40.93 0.07
N GLN A 322 -13.10 -39.84 0.65
CA GLN A 322 -14.02 -39.87 1.79
C GLN A 322 -15.40 -40.43 1.39
N GLU A 323 -15.93 -40.02 0.23
CA GLU A 323 -17.19 -40.55 -0.32
C GLU A 323 -17.07 -42.06 -0.64
N ALA A 324 -15.94 -42.50 -1.18
CA ALA A 324 -15.67 -43.91 -1.45
C ALA A 324 -15.53 -44.75 -0.16
N MET A 325 -14.96 -44.19 0.91
CA MET A 325 -14.89 -44.89 2.21
C MET A 325 -16.25 -44.93 2.90
N GLY A 326 -17.02 -43.84 2.89
CA GLY A 326 -18.36 -43.80 3.49
C GLY A 326 -19.32 -44.86 2.90
N ARG A 327 -19.24 -45.10 1.58
CA ARG A 327 -20.06 -46.15 0.94
C ARG A 327 -19.69 -47.57 1.36
N LYS A 328 -18.43 -47.84 1.71
CA LYS A 328 -17.97 -49.18 2.11
C LYS A 328 -18.39 -49.59 3.53
N PHE A 329 -18.76 -48.63 4.37
CA PHE A 329 -19.23 -48.90 5.74
C PHE A 329 -20.76 -48.93 5.86
N ALA A 330 -21.47 -48.56 4.80
CA ALA A 330 -22.94 -48.54 4.78
C ALA A 330 -23.56 -49.80 4.14
N SER A 331 -22.76 -50.71 3.57
CA SER A 331 -23.18 -52.02 3.03
C SER A 331 -22.73 -53.14 3.95
#